data_AF-A0A5N5T219-F1
#
_entry.id   AF-A0A5N5T219-F1
#
_cell.length_a   1.000
_cell.length_b   1.000
_cell.length_c   1.000
_cell.angle_alpha   90.00
_cell.angle_beta   90.00
_cell.angle_gamma   90.00
#
_symmetry.space_group_name_H-M   'P 1'
#
loop_
_entity.id
_entity.type
_entity.pdbx_description
1 polymer ?
#
loop_
_entity_poly.entity_id
_entity_poly.type
_entity_poly.pdbx_seq_one_letter_code
_entity_poly.pdbx_strand_id
1 'polypeptide(L)'
;PNQREKSLPVMVFIHGGGFVSLGAYNFAPYVLMNRCIVLVVIQYRLGIFGFLSTEDSVMPGNMGLKDQQLALKWIKENIESFGGDSDRITIFGHSAGGASAHYHILSPGSNGLFNRAILQSGTAFCPWASNINHRKFAIEAGLEFGCCIDDGTEKYLECMQNVNARYLILAAEKTNASC
;
A
#
# COMPACT_ATOMS: atom_id res chain seq x y z
N PRO A 1 -13.75 22.82 25.63
CA PRO A 1 -15.23 22.67 25.62
C PRO A 1 -15.63 21.18 25.64
N ASN A 2 -16.20 20.77 26.78
CA ASN A 2 -16.88 19.50 27.00
C ASN A 2 -18.19 19.45 26.22
N GLN A 3 -18.46 18.35 25.50
CA GLN A 3 -19.70 17.54 25.54
C GLN A 3 -19.70 16.51 24.38
N ARG A 4 -20.42 15.42 24.60
CA ARG A 4 -20.43 14.16 23.84
C ARG A 4 -21.13 14.29 22.47
N GLU A 5 -20.50 14.95 21.51
CA GLU A 5 -20.95 14.98 20.09
C GLU A 5 -19.78 14.81 19.10
N LYS A 6 -18.79 13.98 19.42
CA LYS A 6 -17.59 13.82 18.56
C LYS A 6 -17.73 12.63 17.63
N SER A 7 -18.57 12.80 16.61
CA SER A 7 -18.60 11.98 15.39
C SER A 7 -17.93 12.78 14.27
N LEU A 8 -16.59 12.85 14.31
CA LEU A 8 -15.83 13.67 13.36
C LEU A 8 -15.60 12.93 12.04
N PRO A 9 -15.61 13.63 10.88
CA PRO A 9 -15.13 13.05 9.64
C PRO A 9 -13.72 12.46 9.79
N VAL A 10 -13.51 11.29 9.21
CA VAL A 10 -12.22 10.61 9.22
C VAL A 10 -11.56 10.79 7.87
N MET A 11 -10.33 11.29 7.86
CA MET A 11 -9.49 11.35 6.67
C MET A 11 -8.35 10.36 6.81
N VAL A 12 -8.22 9.43 5.86
CA VAL A 12 -7.18 8.41 5.85
C VAL A 12 -6.20 8.70 4.72
N PHE A 13 -4.98 9.08 5.08
CA PHE A 13 -3.93 9.40 4.11
C PHE A 13 -3.13 8.15 3.74
N ILE A 14 -3.07 7.87 2.44
CA ILE A 14 -2.21 6.86 1.84
C ILE A 14 -1.05 7.59 1.15
N HIS A 15 0.17 7.37 1.61
CA HIS A 15 1.32 8.08 1.09
C HIS A 15 1.72 7.61 -0.33
N GLY A 16 2.34 8.52 -1.08
CA GLY A 16 2.96 8.22 -2.38
C GLY A 16 4.35 7.58 -2.24
N GLY A 17 5.22 7.84 -3.23
CA GLY A 17 6.59 7.29 -3.26
C GLY A 17 6.79 6.13 -4.24
N GLY A 18 5.97 6.08 -5.30
CA GLY A 18 6.11 5.12 -6.40
C GLY A 18 5.97 3.66 -5.98
N PHE A 19 5.31 3.39 -4.84
CA PHE A 19 5.25 2.07 -4.19
C PHE A 19 6.60 1.51 -3.72
N VAL A 20 7.67 2.30 -3.74
CA VAL A 20 9.04 1.87 -3.37
C VAL A 20 9.68 2.68 -2.24
N SER A 21 9.14 3.85 -1.91
CA SER A 21 9.76 4.80 -0.99
C SER A 21 8.74 5.60 -0.18
N LEU A 22 9.26 6.49 0.68
CA LEU A 22 8.52 7.32 1.64
C LEU A 22 7.81 6.52 2.73
N GLY A 23 7.19 7.22 3.66
CA GLY A 23 6.37 6.65 4.72
C GLY A 23 5.58 7.73 5.45
N ALA A 24 4.71 7.30 6.36
CA ALA A 24 3.85 8.13 7.19
C ALA A 24 4.62 9.26 7.89
N TYR A 25 5.84 9.01 8.35
CA TYR A 25 6.68 10.01 9.03
C TYR A 25 7.05 11.21 8.14
N ASN A 26 7.01 11.08 6.81
CA ASN A 26 7.25 12.18 5.89
C ASN A 26 6.07 13.17 5.81
N PHE A 27 4.88 12.78 6.30
CA PHE A 27 3.65 13.54 6.14
C PHE A 27 3.09 13.96 7.49
N ALA A 28 3.71 15.00 8.04
CA ALA A 28 3.30 15.53 9.32
C ALA A 28 1.91 16.21 9.21
N PRO A 29 1.05 16.07 10.23
CA PRO A 29 -0.37 16.42 10.13
C PRO A 29 -0.65 17.93 10.23
N TYR A 30 0.38 18.76 10.42
CA TYR A 30 0.27 20.14 10.92
C TYR A 30 -0.75 21.03 10.19
N VAL A 31 -0.86 20.89 8.86
CA VAL A 31 -1.78 21.72 8.06
C VAL A 31 -3.25 21.35 8.30
N LEU A 32 -3.53 20.08 8.59
CA LEU A 32 -4.90 19.58 8.77
C LEU A 32 -5.35 19.56 10.23
N MET A 33 -4.43 19.66 11.20
CA MET A 33 -4.77 19.67 12.63
C MET A 33 -5.61 20.88 13.07
N ASN A 34 -5.67 21.95 12.28
CA ASN A 34 -6.55 23.10 12.52
C ASN A 34 -8.00 22.85 12.07
N ARG A 35 -8.34 21.64 11.62
CA ARG A 35 -9.69 21.25 11.19
C ARG A 35 -10.31 20.26 12.18
N CYS A 36 -11.64 20.27 12.28
CA CYS A 36 -12.40 19.32 13.10
C CYS A 36 -12.53 17.97 12.36
N ILE A 37 -11.43 17.22 12.28
CA ILE A 37 -11.36 15.89 11.66
C ILE A 37 -10.53 14.94 12.54
N VAL A 38 -10.68 13.63 12.30
CA VAL A 38 -9.69 12.64 12.69
C VAL A 38 -8.83 12.31 11.47
N LEU A 39 -7.52 12.53 11.57
CA LEU A 39 -6.56 12.20 10.52
C LEU A 39 -5.82 10.91 10.89
N VAL A 40 -5.84 9.93 9.99
CA VAL A 40 -5.08 8.68 10.09
C VAL A 40 -4.07 8.63 8.95
N VAL A 41 -2.80 8.40 9.25
CA VAL A 41 -1.75 8.24 8.24
C VAL A 41 -1.22 6.81 8.35
N ILE A 42 -1.40 6.01 7.29
CA ILE A 42 -1.08 4.58 7.32
C ILE A 42 0.28 4.27 6.70
N GLN A 43 0.86 3.14 7.09
CA GLN A 43 2.02 2.52 6.45
C GLN A 43 1.58 1.27 5.69
N TYR A 44 2.32 0.92 4.64
CA TYR A 44 2.14 -0.32 3.89
C TYR A 44 3.49 -0.81 3.36
N ARG A 45 3.62 -2.11 3.04
CA ARG A 45 4.85 -2.65 2.48
C ARG A 45 5.18 -2.05 1.11
N LEU A 46 6.46 -1.83 0.86
CA LEU A 46 7.00 -1.19 -0.34
C LEU A 46 7.90 -2.14 -1.13
N GLY A 47 8.13 -1.82 -2.40
CA GLY A 47 9.05 -2.49 -3.30
C GLY A 47 8.82 -4.00 -3.39
N ILE A 48 9.91 -4.75 -3.43
CA ILE A 48 9.89 -6.22 -3.52
C ILE A 48 9.10 -6.87 -2.37
N PHE A 49 9.08 -6.28 -1.17
CA PHE A 49 8.31 -6.81 -0.04
C PHE A 49 6.80 -6.58 -0.15
N GLY A 50 6.39 -5.55 -0.90
CA GLY A 50 4.99 -5.20 -1.08
C GLY A 50 4.37 -5.78 -2.35
N PHE A 51 5.17 -5.99 -3.41
CA PHE A 51 4.62 -6.13 -4.77
C PHE A 51 5.26 -7.23 -5.61
N LEU A 52 6.19 -8.03 -5.07
CA LEU A 52 6.71 -9.22 -5.75
C LEU A 52 5.59 -10.23 -5.99
N SER A 53 5.50 -10.76 -7.21
CA SER A 53 4.49 -11.75 -7.60
C SER A 53 5.07 -12.78 -8.54
N THR A 54 4.76 -14.05 -8.29
CA THR A 54 5.01 -15.16 -9.21
C THR A 54 3.81 -15.48 -10.10
N GLU A 55 2.71 -14.72 -9.97
CA GLU A 55 1.46 -14.93 -10.72
C GLU A 55 0.79 -16.29 -10.45
N ASP A 56 1.09 -16.89 -9.29
CA ASP A 56 0.43 -18.08 -8.75
C ASP A 56 -0.15 -17.81 -7.35
N SER A 57 -0.70 -18.84 -6.71
CA SER A 57 -1.30 -18.73 -5.39
C SER A 57 -0.30 -18.59 -4.24
N VAL A 58 0.97 -18.91 -4.44
CA VAL A 58 2.01 -18.90 -3.38
C VAL A 58 2.49 -17.47 -3.16
N MET A 59 2.78 -16.73 -4.24
CA MET A 59 3.13 -15.31 -4.17
C MET A 59 2.25 -14.51 -5.13
N PRO A 60 0.97 -14.27 -4.79
CA PRO A 60 0.01 -13.61 -5.68
C PRO A 60 0.22 -12.09 -5.84
N GLY A 61 1.20 -11.51 -5.16
CA GLY A 61 1.46 -10.07 -5.18
C GLY A 61 0.46 -9.20 -4.42
N ASN A 62 0.56 -7.90 -4.66
CA ASN A 62 -0.28 -6.85 -4.08
C ASN A 62 -0.35 -6.85 -2.55
N MET A 63 0.71 -7.30 -1.88
CA MET A 63 0.78 -7.37 -0.43
C MET A 63 0.71 -5.97 0.20
N GLY A 64 1.31 -4.95 -0.43
CA GLY A 64 1.18 -3.55 0.00
C GLY A 64 -0.26 -3.04 -0.07
N LEU A 65 -1.02 -3.38 -1.12
CA LEU A 65 -2.44 -3.01 -1.23
C LEU A 65 -3.31 -3.78 -0.22
N LYS A 66 -2.96 -5.04 0.08
CA LYS A 66 -3.63 -5.85 1.11
C LYS A 66 -3.36 -5.27 2.51
N ASP A 67 -2.16 -4.74 2.77
CA ASP A 67 -1.86 -4.01 4.01
C ASP A 67 -2.74 -2.76 4.15
N GLN A 68 -2.88 -1.98 3.07
CA GLN A 68 -3.76 -0.81 3.05
C GLN A 68 -5.21 -1.20 3.32
N GLN A 69 -5.71 -2.27 2.69
CA GLN A 69 -7.05 -2.79 2.96
C GLN A 69 -7.23 -3.22 4.42
N LEU A 70 -6.24 -3.91 4.99
CA LEU A 70 -6.27 -4.32 6.40
C LEU A 70 -6.30 -3.10 7.33
N ALA A 71 -5.51 -2.06 7.02
CA ALA A 71 -5.55 -0.80 7.76
C ALA A 71 -6.93 -0.14 7.67
N LEU A 72 -7.58 -0.13 6.50
CA LEU A 72 -8.93 0.41 6.34
C LEU A 72 -9.98 -0.37 7.16
N LYS A 73 -9.86 -1.70 7.23
CA LYS A 73 -10.71 -2.52 8.11
C LYS A 73 -10.51 -2.14 9.57
N TRP A 74 -9.26 -2.06 10.01
CA TRP A 74 -8.94 -1.63 11.37
C TRP A 74 -9.50 -0.24 11.68
N ILE A 75 -9.37 0.72 10.76
CA ILE A 75 -9.93 2.06 10.93
C ILE A 75 -11.45 1.98 11.05
N LYS A 76 -12.14 1.28 10.15
CA LYS A 76 -13.61 1.12 10.19
C LYS A 76 -14.08 0.53 11.54
N GLU A 77 -13.34 -0.44 12.08
CA GLU A 77 -13.66 -1.13 13.34
C GLU A 77 -13.34 -0.31 14.61
N ASN A 78 -12.36 0.62 14.55
CA ASN A 78 -11.79 1.20 15.77
C ASN A 78 -11.92 2.73 15.86
N ILE A 79 -12.18 3.44 14.77
CA ILE A 79 -12.00 4.91 14.72
C ILE A 79 -12.96 5.69 15.64
N GLU A 80 -14.10 5.10 16.01
CA GLU A 80 -15.04 5.68 16.97
C GLU A 80 -14.42 5.87 18.36
N SER A 81 -13.51 4.99 18.76
CA SER A 81 -12.75 5.13 20.01
C SER A 81 -11.83 6.36 20.02
N PHE A 82 -11.53 6.91 18.84
CA PHE A 82 -10.69 8.10 18.65
C PHE A 82 -11.54 9.35 18.33
N GLY A 83 -12.87 9.27 18.44
CA GLY A 83 -13.81 10.37 18.14
C GLY A 83 -14.10 10.58 16.65
N GLY A 84 -13.78 9.58 15.82
CA GLY A 84 -14.12 9.57 14.40
C GLY A 84 -15.48 8.91 14.15
N ASP A 85 -16.06 9.21 13.00
CA ASP A 85 -17.29 8.62 12.50
C ASP A 85 -16.95 7.51 11.49
N SER A 86 -17.23 6.26 11.84
CA SER A 86 -16.92 5.11 10.98
C SER A 86 -17.71 5.13 9.66
N ASP A 87 -18.81 5.88 9.57
CA ASP A 87 -19.63 6.04 8.36
C ASP A 87 -19.31 7.33 7.58
N ARG A 88 -18.26 8.06 7.98
CA ARG A 88 -17.75 9.25 7.27
C ARG A 88 -16.25 9.19 7.05
N ILE A 89 -15.79 8.07 6.47
CA ILE A 89 -14.40 7.85 6.12
C ILE A 89 -14.13 8.36 4.68
N THR A 90 -13.09 9.18 4.55
CA THR A 90 -12.54 9.65 3.27
C THR A 90 -11.11 9.17 3.12
N ILE A 91 -10.83 8.32 2.12
CA ILE A 91 -9.46 7.96 1.77
C ILE A 91 -8.88 9.02 0.83
N PHE A 92 -7.61 9.34 0.97
CA PHE A 92 -6.94 10.25 0.06
C PHE A 92 -5.44 9.97 -0.04
N GLY A 93 -4.85 10.34 -1.16
CA GLY A 93 -3.42 10.15 -1.37
C GLY A 93 -2.88 10.89 -2.58
N HIS A 94 -1.56 11.03 -2.60
CA HIS A 94 -0.83 11.70 -3.68
C HIS A 94 0.04 10.72 -4.48
N SER A 95 0.09 10.87 -5.80
CA SER A 95 0.87 10.01 -6.69
C SER A 95 0.50 8.53 -6.50
N ALA A 96 1.43 7.65 -6.12
CA ALA A 96 1.14 6.25 -5.79
C ALA A 96 0.03 6.09 -4.73
N GLY A 97 -0.08 7.02 -3.78
CA GLY A 97 -1.18 7.05 -2.81
C GLY A 97 -2.53 7.39 -3.45
N GLY A 98 -2.55 8.23 -4.48
CA GLY A 98 -3.74 8.52 -5.28
C GLY A 98 -4.17 7.31 -6.13
N ALA A 99 -3.19 6.60 -6.71
CA ALA A 99 -3.43 5.33 -7.38
C ALA A 99 -3.96 4.27 -6.41
N SER A 100 -3.40 4.16 -5.20
CA SER A 100 -3.92 3.33 -4.10
C SER A 100 -5.37 3.65 -3.74
N ALA A 101 -5.71 4.93 -3.57
CA ALA A 101 -7.09 5.33 -3.33
C ALA A 101 -8.01 4.87 -4.48
N HIS A 102 -7.55 4.94 -5.74
CA HIS A 102 -8.30 4.40 -6.87
C HIS A 102 -8.42 2.87 -6.82
N TYR A 103 -7.36 2.14 -6.48
CA TYR A 103 -7.41 0.69 -6.34
C TYR A 103 -8.44 0.26 -5.29
N HIS A 104 -8.58 0.99 -4.18
CA HIS A 104 -9.61 0.71 -3.19
C HIS A 104 -11.03 1.02 -3.65
N ILE A 105 -11.23 2.00 -4.54
CA ILE A 105 -12.53 2.22 -5.21
C ILE A 105 -12.90 1.02 -6.08
N LEU A 106 -11.93 0.45 -6.79
CA LEU A 106 -12.14 -0.66 -7.72
C LEU A 106 -12.22 -2.03 -7.04
N SER A 107 -11.60 -2.20 -5.87
CA SER A 107 -11.45 -3.48 -5.19
C SER A 107 -12.73 -3.88 -4.44
N PRO A 108 -13.37 -5.02 -4.76
CA PRO A 108 -14.55 -5.49 -4.03
C PRO A 108 -14.29 -5.71 -2.53
N GLY A 109 -13.07 -6.11 -2.16
CA GLY A 109 -12.71 -6.33 -0.76
C GLY A 109 -12.57 -5.06 0.08
N SER A 110 -12.60 -3.88 -0.56
CA SER A 110 -12.59 -2.58 0.12
C SER A 110 -13.98 -1.92 0.14
N ASN A 111 -14.99 -2.57 -0.44
CA ASN A 111 -16.35 -2.05 -0.47
C ASN A 111 -16.90 -1.90 0.96
N GLY A 112 -17.52 -0.75 1.24
CA GLY A 112 -18.06 -0.42 2.57
C GLY A 112 -17.02 0.01 3.62
N LEU A 113 -15.71 0.00 3.31
CA LEU A 113 -14.68 0.44 4.25
C LEU A 113 -14.49 1.96 4.28
N PHE A 114 -14.97 2.67 3.26
CA PHE A 114 -14.91 4.12 3.17
C PHE A 114 -16.08 4.67 2.33
N ASN A 115 -16.31 5.98 2.40
CA ASN A 115 -17.46 6.64 1.77
C ASN A 115 -17.04 7.59 0.64
N ARG A 116 -15.82 8.14 0.70
CA ARG A 116 -15.33 9.15 -0.23
C ARG A 116 -13.86 8.91 -0.54
N ALA A 117 -13.42 9.35 -1.72
CA ALA A 117 -12.02 9.27 -2.13
C ALA A 117 -11.54 10.58 -2.76
N ILE A 118 -10.30 10.98 -2.49
CA ILE A 118 -9.62 12.09 -3.17
C ILE A 118 -8.31 11.58 -3.78
N LEU A 119 -8.19 11.70 -5.10
CA LEU A 119 -7.06 11.18 -5.87
C LEU A 119 -6.19 12.34 -6.35
N GLN A 120 -5.08 12.60 -5.68
CA GLN A 120 -4.19 13.72 -6.04
C GLN A 120 -3.08 13.24 -6.97
N SER A 121 -3.12 13.64 -8.24
CA SER A 121 -2.06 13.38 -9.22
C SER A 121 -1.68 11.89 -9.38
N GLY A 122 -2.65 10.98 -9.27
CA GLY A 122 -2.43 9.54 -9.47
C GLY A 122 -3.73 8.75 -9.51
N THR A 123 -3.81 7.78 -10.42
CA THR A 123 -4.94 6.87 -10.56
C THR A 123 -4.44 5.47 -10.94
N ALA A 124 -5.25 4.43 -10.71
CA ALA A 124 -4.96 3.07 -11.17
C ALA A 124 -4.72 2.92 -12.69
N PHE A 125 -5.11 3.90 -13.51
CA PHE A 125 -4.90 3.89 -14.96
C PHE A 125 -3.60 4.58 -15.39
N CYS A 126 -2.84 5.15 -14.46
CA CYS A 126 -1.52 5.66 -14.79
C CYS A 126 -0.61 4.49 -15.24
N PRO A 127 0.17 4.63 -16.33
CA PRO A 127 1.03 3.55 -16.83
C PRO A 127 2.03 3.00 -15.80
N TRP A 128 2.44 3.82 -14.84
CA TRP A 128 3.35 3.44 -13.75
C TRP A 128 2.66 2.77 -12.56
N ALA A 129 1.33 2.78 -12.50
CA ALA A 129 0.59 2.27 -11.34
C ALA A 129 0.51 0.74 -11.31
N SER A 130 0.62 0.08 -12.47
CA SER A 130 0.65 -1.37 -12.61
C SER A 130 1.84 -1.80 -13.46
N ASN A 131 2.47 -2.92 -13.11
CA ASN A 131 3.41 -3.59 -13.98
C ASN A 131 2.66 -4.66 -14.79
N ILE A 132 3.12 -4.97 -16.00
CA ILE A 132 2.58 -6.07 -16.83
C ILE A 132 3.47 -7.31 -16.80
N ASN A 133 4.69 -7.19 -16.26
CA ASN A 133 5.73 -8.22 -16.29
C ASN A 133 6.13 -8.64 -14.86
N HIS A 134 5.15 -8.91 -13.99
CA HIS A 134 5.42 -9.22 -12.58
C HIS A 134 6.22 -10.51 -12.41
N ARG A 135 5.83 -11.59 -13.09
CA ARG A 135 6.56 -12.86 -13.03
C ARG A 135 7.99 -12.75 -13.55
N LYS A 136 8.22 -11.97 -14.62
CA LYS A 136 9.57 -11.72 -15.15
C LYS A 136 10.46 -11.04 -14.11
N PHE A 137 9.95 -9.99 -13.46
CA PHE A 137 10.65 -9.31 -12.38
C PHE A 137 11.00 -10.28 -11.23
N ALA A 138 10.09 -11.19 -10.88
CA ALA A 138 10.38 -12.20 -9.86
C ALA A 138 11.51 -13.16 -10.27
N ILE A 139 11.53 -13.63 -11.52
CA ILE A 139 12.62 -14.47 -12.04
C ILE A 139 13.95 -13.72 -11.93
N GLU A 140 14.02 -12.48 -12.43
CA GLU A 140 15.25 -11.68 -12.43
C GLU A 140 15.75 -11.37 -11.01
N ALA A 141 14.86 -11.02 -10.09
CA ALA A 141 15.21 -10.78 -8.69
C ALA A 141 15.75 -12.05 -8.00
N GLY A 142 15.18 -13.22 -8.32
CA GLY A 142 15.63 -14.50 -7.77
C GLY A 142 17.00 -14.94 -8.26
N LEU A 143 17.29 -14.74 -9.54
CA LEU A 143 18.55 -15.15 -10.17
C LEU A 143 19.77 -14.50 -9.51
N GLU A 144 19.66 -13.25 -9.06
CA GLU A 144 20.73 -12.53 -8.32
C GLU A 144 21.15 -13.29 -7.04
N PHE A 145 20.26 -14.09 -6.46
CA PHE A 145 20.47 -14.81 -5.20
C PHE A 145 20.51 -16.34 -5.36
N GLY A 146 20.46 -16.84 -6.59
CA GLY A 146 20.36 -18.28 -6.86
C GLY A 146 19.01 -18.90 -6.49
N CYS A 147 17.96 -18.09 -6.36
CA CYS A 147 16.59 -18.56 -6.11
C CYS A 147 15.87 -18.79 -7.44
N CYS A 148 15.81 -20.03 -7.90
CA CYS A 148 15.17 -20.39 -9.16
C CYS A 148 13.66 -20.66 -8.99
N ILE A 149 12.83 -19.97 -9.76
CA ILE A 149 11.37 -20.21 -9.76
C ILE A 149 11.02 -21.60 -10.32
N ASP A 150 11.83 -22.13 -11.25
CA ASP A 150 11.59 -23.43 -11.89
C ASP A 150 11.75 -24.62 -10.92
N ASP A 151 12.40 -24.41 -9.76
CA ASP A 151 12.51 -25.42 -8.70
C ASP A 151 11.20 -25.58 -7.88
N GLY A 152 10.21 -24.72 -8.14
CA GLY A 152 8.92 -24.63 -7.46
C GLY A 152 8.77 -23.33 -6.67
N THR A 153 7.60 -22.70 -6.73
CA THR A 153 7.39 -21.38 -6.12
C THR A 153 7.53 -21.39 -4.60
N GLU A 154 7.17 -22.49 -3.93
CA GLU A 154 7.36 -22.63 -2.48
C GLU A 154 8.83 -22.60 -2.09
N LYS A 155 9.70 -23.31 -2.84
CA LYS A 155 11.15 -23.29 -2.62
C LYS A 155 11.75 -21.94 -2.98
N TYR A 156 11.26 -21.32 -4.04
CA TYR A 156 11.64 -19.97 -4.41
C TYR A 156 11.34 -18.98 -3.28
N LEU A 157 10.12 -19.03 -2.71
CA LEU A 157 9.73 -18.20 -1.57
C LEU A 157 10.63 -18.43 -0.36
N GLU A 158 10.87 -19.69 0.01
CA GLU A 158 11.77 -20.05 1.12
C GLU A 158 13.19 -19.51 0.89
N CYS A 159 13.72 -19.68 -0.32
CA CYS A 159 15.03 -19.14 -0.71
C CYS A 159 15.07 -17.61 -0.56
N MET A 160 14.09 -16.90 -1.12
CA MET A 160 14.01 -15.43 -1.06
C MET A 160 13.86 -14.92 0.38
N GLN A 161 13.16 -15.66 1.27
CA GLN A 161 13.02 -15.32 2.68
C GLN A 161 14.34 -15.44 3.47
N ASN A 162 15.27 -16.28 3.01
CA ASN A 162 16.60 -16.43 3.61
C ASN A 162 17.62 -15.38 3.14
N VAL A 163 17.30 -14.62 2.07
CA VAL A 163 18.16 -13.51 1.61
C VAL A 163 18.06 -12.34 2.57
N ASN A 164 19.19 -11.68 2.86
CA ASN A 164 19.19 -10.48 3.67
C ASN A 164 18.30 -9.39 3.04
N ALA A 165 17.40 -8.82 3.83
CA ALA A 165 16.42 -7.84 3.36
C ALA A 165 17.06 -6.64 2.64
N ARG A 166 18.25 -6.19 3.05
CA ARG A 166 18.94 -5.08 2.40
C ARG A 166 19.36 -5.42 0.97
N TYR A 167 19.79 -6.66 0.73
CA TYR A 167 20.19 -7.09 -0.61
C TYR A 167 18.99 -7.23 -1.54
N LEU A 168 17.84 -7.70 -1.02
CA LEU A 168 16.59 -7.76 -1.80
C LEU A 168 16.16 -6.37 -2.31
N ILE A 169 16.30 -5.32 -1.49
CA ILE A 169 16.00 -3.94 -1.90
C ILE A 169 16.94 -3.49 -3.02
N LEU A 170 18.25 -3.71 -2.85
CA LEU A 170 19.26 -3.28 -3.83
C LEU A 170 19.09 -4.01 -5.18
N ALA A 171 18.75 -5.30 -5.17
CA ALA A 171 18.47 -6.05 -6.39
C ALA A 171 17.25 -5.47 -7.14
N ALA A 172 16.18 -5.15 -6.41
CA ALA A 172 14.97 -4.57 -6.97
C ALA A 172 15.21 -3.18 -7.61
N GLU A 173 16.16 -2.39 -7.08
CA GLU A 173 16.55 -1.10 -7.67
C GLU A 173 17.31 -1.27 -8.99
N LYS A 174 18.19 -2.28 -9.09
CA LYS A 174 18.94 -2.57 -10.33
C LYS A 174 18.01 -2.95 -11.48
N THR A 175 16.98 -3.74 -11.19
CA THR A 175 15.96 -4.15 -12.18
C THR A 175 15.03 -3.01 -12.60
N ASN A 176 14.92 -1.93 -11.81
CA ASN A 176 14.15 -0.72 -12.17
C ASN A 176 14.94 0.28 -13.02
N ALA A 177 16.26 0.13 -13.14
CA ALA A 177 17.04 0.80 -14.16
C ALA A 177 16.90 0.01 -15.45
N SER A 178 15.92 0.39 -16.28
CA SER A 178 15.75 -0.18 -17.62
C SER A 178 17.03 -0.03 -18.45
N CYS A 179 17.33 -1.03 -19.29
CA CYS A 179 18.09 -0.83 -20.53
C CYS A 179 17.56 0.37 -21.32
#